data_AF-A0A0L0CQ48-F1
#
_entry.id   AF-A0A0L0CQ48-F1
#
_cell.length_a   1.000
_cell.length_b   1.000
_cell.length_c   1.000
_cell.angle_alpha   90.00
_cell.angle_beta   90.00
_cell.angle_gamma   90.00
#
_symmetry.space_group_name_H-M   'P 1'
#
loop_
_entity.id
_entity.type
_entity.pdbx_description
1 polymer ?
#
loop_
_entity_poly.entity_id
_entity_poly.type
_entity_poly.pdbx_seq_one_letter_code
_entity_poly.pdbx_strand_id
1 'polypeptide(L)'
;MIKVTLLLGAILVLCTAAVIKTAEERNLVEGCESEDELWGSEDGTKFYFCIGDNMAIEQSCEPDTFFVKNATVSGCVPLDEVADSCVYHVEPEPCEGINLLQPQPHTDPTMFYLCTESGADPVALPCPDNKAFAKQDGYLGCFDWAMWRKIRGCDPKE
;
A
#
# COMPACT_ATOMS: atom_id res chain seq x y z
N MET A 1 20.15 -14.91 56.36
CA MET A 1 19.65 -15.58 55.14
C MET A 1 18.42 -14.85 54.60
N ILE A 2 18.57 -13.58 54.22
CA ILE A 2 17.52 -12.74 53.61
C ILE A 2 18.29 -11.77 52.72
N LYS A 3 18.43 -12.06 51.42
CA LYS A 3 18.92 -11.09 50.41
C LYS A 3 18.95 -11.60 48.97
N VAL A 4 18.77 -12.91 48.73
CA VAL A 4 18.86 -13.47 47.36
C VAL A 4 17.50 -13.62 46.67
N THR A 5 16.40 -13.65 47.42
CA THR A 5 15.07 -13.96 46.84
C THR A 5 14.31 -12.75 46.29
N LEU A 6 14.75 -11.52 46.56
CA LEU A 6 14.04 -10.29 46.15
C LEU A 6 14.50 -9.71 44.79
N LEU A 7 15.58 -10.23 44.19
CA LEU A 7 16.05 -9.78 42.88
C LEU A 7 15.53 -10.61 41.70
N LEU A 8 15.14 -11.87 41.89
CA LEU A 8 14.61 -12.69 40.78
C LEU A 8 13.15 -12.39 40.43
N GLY A 9 12.34 -11.87 41.38
CA GLY A 9 10.94 -11.52 41.12
C GLY A 9 10.75 -10.25 40.28
N ALA A 10 11.68 -9.29 40.38
CA ALA A 10 11.59 -8.02 39.66
C ALA A 10 11.99 -8.12 38.18
N ILE A 11 12.85 -9.10 37.83
CA ILE A 11 13.31 -9.28 36.45
C ILE A 11 12.23 -9.98 35.59
N LEU A 12 11.41 -10.87 36.17
CA LEU A 12 10.35 -11.54 35.40
C LEU A 12 9.17 -10.63 35.02
N VAL A 13 8.90 -9.58 35.81
CA VAL A 13 7.80 -8.63 35.55
C VAL A 13 8.16 -7.58 34.50
N LEU A 14 9.46 -7.27 34.33
CA LEU A 14 9.92 -6.32 33.30
C LEU A 14 10.02 -6.95 31.91
N CYS A 15 10.17 -8.27 31.81
CA CYS A 15 10.17 -8.96 30.51
C CYS A 15 8.77 -9.10 29.90
N THR A 16 7.69 -9.13 30.68
CA THR A 16 6.33 -9.25 30.13
C THR A 16 5.79 -7.95 29.56
N ALA A 17 6.21 -6.79 30.09
CA ALA A 17 5.77 -5.49 29.57
C ALA A 17 6.39 -5.13 28.19
N ALA A 18 7.56 -5.70 27.85
CA ALA A 18 8.20 -5.47 26.55
C ALA A 18 7.56 -6.32 25.43
N VAL A 19 7.06 -7.52 25.75
CA VAL A 19 6.47 -8.42 24.75
C VAL A 19 5.08 -7.93 24.32
N ILE A 20 4.27 -7.42 25.25
CA ILE A 20 2.87 -7.03 24.98
C ILE A 20 2.77 -5.77 24.10
N LYS A 21 3.73 -4.83 24.21
CA LYS A 21 3.72 -3.63 23.36
C LYS A 21 4.00 -3.89 21.88
N THR A 22 4.53 -5.05 21.51
CA THR A 22 4.77 -5.38 20.09
C THR A 22 3.55 -5.95 19.38
N ALA A 23 2.47 -6.29 20.09
CA ALA A 23 1.27 -6.85 19.45
C ALA A 23 0.33 -5.75 18.92
N GLU A 24 0.37 -4.55 19.50
CA GLU A 24 -0.47 -3.41 19.12
C GLU A 24 0.03 -2.67 17.86
N GLU A 25 1.28 -2.93 17.41
CA GLU A 25 1.89 -2.34 16.19
C GLU A 25 1.92 -3.30 14.98
N ARG A 26 1.52 -4.56 15.14
CA ARG A 26 1.39 -5.46 13.99
C ARG A 26 0.02 -5.18 13.43
N ASN A 27 -0.09 -4.70 12.20
CA ASN A 27 -1.36 -4.44 11.50
C ASN A 27 -2.17 -5.76 11.36
N LEU A 28 -2.67 -6.26 12.47
CA LEU A 28 -3.34 -7.54 12.62
C LEU A 28 -4.78 -7.39 12.16
N VAL A 29 -5.18 -8.26 11.26
CA VAL A 29 -6.54 -8.31 10.72
C VAL A 29 -7.13 -9.69 10.98
N GLU A 30 -8.40 -9.72 11.31
CA GLU A 30 -9.17 -10.96 11.43
C GLU A 30 -9.58 -11.40 10.02
N GLY A 31 -9.42 -12.70 9.74
CA GLY A 31 -9.68 -13.30 8.44
C GLY A 31 -8.39 -13.75 7.77
N CYS A 32 -8.22 -15.07 7.69
CA CYS A 32 -7.19 -15.70 6.88
C CYS A 32 -7.81 -16.22 5.57
N GLU A 33 -7.35 -15.74 4.42
CA GLU A 33 -7.79 -16.28 3.12
C GLU A 33 -6.98 -17.51 2.69
N SER A 34 -5.69 -17.57 3.06
CA SER A 34 -4.81 -18.69 2.74
C SER A 34 -3.67 -18.83 3.74
N GLU A 35 -3.49 -20.02 4.31
CA GLU A 35 -2.40 -20.31 5.25
C GLU A 35 -1.04 -20.48 4.55
N ASP A 36 -1.06 -20.82 3.26
CA ASP A 36 0.15 -21.17 2.51
C ASP A 36 0.56 -20.11 1.47
N GLU A 37 -0.27 -19.09 1.24
CA GLU A 37 -0.04 -18.09 0.20
C GLU A 37 -0.34 -16.66 0.68
N LEU A 38 0.38 -15.70 0.10
CA LEU A 38 0.05 -14.29 0.22
C LEU A 38 -1.24 -13.97 -0.55
N TRP A 39 -1.96 -12.92 -0.14
CA TRP A 39 -3.04 -12.34 -0.94
C TRP A 39 -3.04 -10.82 -0.84
N GLY A 40 -3.56 -10.16 -1.87
CA GLY A 40 -3.53 -8.71 -1.99
C GLY A 40 -4.59 -8.04 -1.15
N SER A 41 -4.29 -6.83 -0.69
CA SER A 41 -5.32 -5.91 -0.19
C SER A 41 -6.08 -5.26 -1.34
N GLU A 42 -7.21 -4.61 -1.00
CA GLU A 42 -7.82 -3.64 -1.91
C GLU A 42 -6.79 -2.57 -2.30
N ASP A 43 -5.99 -2.15 -1.33
CA ASP A 43 -4.78 -1.34 -1.55
C ASP A 43 -3.71 -2.19 -2.25
N GLY A 44 -3.44 -1.90 -3.52
CA GLY A 44 -2.46 -2.66 -4.28
C GLY A 44 -1.02 -2.49 -3.81
N THR A 45 -0.74 -1.55 -2.91
CA THR A 45 0.56 -1.40 -2.25
C THR A 45 0.68 -2.27 -0.99
N LYS A 46 -0.33 -3.09 -0.68
CA LYS A 46 -0.38 -3.91 0.53
C LYS A 46 -0.81 -5.34 0.25
N PHE A 47 -0.40 -6.23 1.14
CA PHE A 47 -0.71 -7.64 1.09
C PHE A 47 -0.82 -8.22 2.49
N TYR A 48 -1.36 -9.42 2.58
CA TYR A 48 -1.55 -10.14 3.83
C TYR A 48 -0.81 -11.48 3.80
N PHE A 49 -0.46 -11.97 4.99
CA PHE A 49 -0.08 -13.36 5.22
C PHE A 49 -0.65 -13.83 6.55
N CYS A 50 -1.08 -15.10 6.60
CA CYS A 50 -1.67 -15.68 7.80
C CYS A 50 -0.63 -15.98 8.87
N ILE A 51 -1.07 -15.88 10.12
CA ILE A 51 -0.27 -16.21 11.29
C ILE A 51 -0.96 -17.23 12.21
N GLY A 52 -1.99 -17.91 11.72
CA GLY A 52 -2.82 -18.85 12.48
C GLY A 52 -3.99 -18.19 13.21
N ASP A 53 -4.83 -19.02 13.83
CA ASP A 53 -6.03 -18.62 14.58
C ASP A 53 -6.99 -17.70 13.79
N ASN A 54 -7.05 -17.88 12.46
CA ASN A 54 -7.81 -17.02 11.54
C ASN A 54 -7.39 -15.53 11.60
N MET A 55 -6.13 -15.27 11.92
CA MET A 55 -5.53 -13.93 11.92
C MET A 55 -4.48 -13.80 10.82
N ALA A 56 -4.38 -12.60 10.26
CA ALA A 56 -3.38 -12.23 9.29
C ALA A 56 -2.69 -10.91 9.66
N ILE A 57 -1.54 -10.65 9.07
CA ILE A 57 -0.82 -9.39 9.20
C ILE A 57 -0.84 -8.68 7.84
N GLU A 58 -1.28 -7.42 7.82
CA GLU A 58 -1.13 -6.52 6.67
C GLU A 58 0.30 -5.99 6.62
N GLN A 59 0.90 -6.06 5.44
CA GLN A 59 2.22 -5.52 5.13
C GLN A 59 2.14 -4.61 3.92
N SER A 60 3.00 -3.60 3.90
CA SER A 60 3.22 -2.76 2.73
C SER A 60 4.30 -3.37 1.85
N CYS A 61 4.10 -3.27 0.54
CA CYS A 61 5.16 -3.41 -0.44
C CYS A 61 6.21 -2.30 -0.27
N GLU A 62 7.42 -2.55 -0.76
CA GLU A 62 8.45 -1.50 -0.81
C GLU A 62 8.02 -0.39 -1.79
N PRO A 63 8.53 0.84 -1.65
CA PRO A 63 8.30 1.90 -2.63
C PRO A 63 8.59 1.43 -4.05
N ASP A 64 7.87 1.99 -5.03
CA ASP A 64 7.95 1.65 -6.45
C ASP A 64 7.59 0.19 -6.79
N THR A 65 6.87 -0.50 -5.91
CA THR A 65 6.33 -1.84 -6.16
C THR A 65 4.84 -1.97 -5.86
N PHE A 66 4.19 -2.96 -6.47
CA PHE A 66 2.76 -3.23 -6.35
C PHE A 66 2.54 -4.73 -6.18
N PHE A 67 1.62 -5.13 -5.30
CA PHE A 67 1.31 -6.53 -5.09
C PHE A 67 0.50 -7.09 -6.25
N VAL A 68 0.98 -8.18 -6.85
CA VAL A 68 0.32 -8.92 -7.92
C VAL A 68 0.18 -10.38 -7.49
N LYS A 69 -0.99 -10.97 -7.78
CA LYS A 69 -1.23 -12.41 -7.57
C LYS A 69 -1.95 -13.00 -8.78
N ASN A 70 -1.19 -13.72 -9.60
CA ASN A 70 -1.69 -14.49 -10.72
C ASN A 70 -1.08 -15.90 -10.77
N ALA A 71 -1.29 -16.61 -11.88
CA ALA A 71 -0.82 -17.98 -12.07
C ALA A 71 0.72 -18.14 -12.05
N THR A 72 1.48 -17.05 -12.19
CA THR A 72 2.95 -17.09 -12.32
C THR A 72 3.66 -16.36 -11.17
N VAL A 73 3.06 -15.28 -10.65
CA VAL A 73 3.67 -14.41 -9.64
C VAL A 73 2.70 -14.19 -8.49
N SER A 74 3.23 -14.23 -7.26
CA SER A 74 2.52 -13.86 -6.04
C SER A 74 3.47 -13.06 -5.14
N GLY A 75 3.40 -11.73 -5.21
CA GLY A 75 4.27 -10.84 -4.45
C GLY A 75 4.29 -9.40 -4.96
N CYS A 76 5.08 -8.56 -4.30
CA CYS A 76 5.33 -7.19 -4.76
C CYS A 76 6.28 -7.21 -5.95
N VAL A 77 5.86 -6.60 -7.06
CA VAL A 77 6.63 -6.47 -8.30
C VAL A 77 6.88 -5.01 -8.64
N PRO A 78 7.97 -4.66 -9.33
CA PRO A 78 8.25 -3.30 -9.80
C PRO A 78 7.09 -2.72 -10.62
N LEU A 79 6.76 -1.44 -10.42
CA LEU A 79 5.64 -0.79 -11.10
C LEU A 79 5.73 -0.84 -12.64
N ASP A 80 6.95 -0.86 -13.21
CA ASP A 80 7.18 -0.97 -14.65
C ASP A 80 6.87 -2.35 -15.23
N GLU A 81 6.72 -3.37 -14.38
CA GLU A 81 6.34 -4.74 -14.75
C GLU A 81 4.84 -5.04 -14.50
N VAL A 82 4.14 -4.15 -13.79
CA VAL A 82 2.70 -4.29 -13.51
C VAL A 82 1.89 -3.98 -14.77
N ALA A 83 0.71 -4.58 -14.93
CA ALA A 83 -0.14 -4.31 -16.08
C ALA A 83 -0.69 -2.87 -16.09
N ASP A 84 -0.87 -2.29 -17.29
CA ASP A 84 -1.45 -0.96 -17.53
C ASP A 84 -2.88 -0.81 -16.96
N SER A 85 -3.60 -1.91 -16.73
CA SER A 85 -4.89 -1.89 -16.06
C SER A 85 -4.76 -1.53 -14.57
N CYS A 86 -3.60 -1.76 -13.97
CA CYS A 86 -3.33 -1.48 -12.57
C CYS A 86 -2.50 -0.21 -12.39
N VAL A 87 -1.50 0.09 -13.22
CA VAL A 87 -0.73 1.33 -13.06
C VAL A 87 -0.64 2.09 -14.36
N TYR A 88 -0.24 3.36 -14.30
CA TYR A 88 -0.04 4.15 -15.51
C TYR A 88 1.43 4.08 -15.92
N HIS A 89 1.73 3.55 -17.10
CA HIS A 89 3.10 3.61 -17.65
C HIS A 89 3.25 4.84 -18.53
N VAL A 90 3.25 6.01 -17.89
CA VAL A 90 3.28 7.31 -18.56
C VAL A 90 4.30 8.24 -17.93
N GLU A 91 4.96 9.03 -18.76
CA GLU A 91 5.76 10.16 -18.30
C GLU A 91 4.87 11.39 -18.12
N PRO A 92 5.21 12.31 -17.20
CA PRO A 92 4.46 13.56 -17.06
C PRO A 92 4.58 14.40 -18.32
N GLU A 93 3.45 14.88 -18.84
CA GLU A 93 3.42 15.80 -19.96
C GLU A 93 3.79 17.23 -19.51
N PRO A 94 4.33 18.07 -20.42
CA PRO A 94 4.67 19.45 -20.10
C PRO A 94 3.50 20.26 -19.51
N CYS A 95 3.83 21.24 -18.66
CA CYS A 95 2.87 22.15 -18.06
C CYS A 95 2.36 23.20 -19.04
N GLU A 96 1.52 22.76 -19.97
CA GLU A 96 0.88 23.58 -20.99
C GLU A 96 -0.58 23.15 -21.18
N GLY A 97 -1.38 24.03 -21.79
CA GLY A 97 -2.75 23.72 -22.19
C GLY A 97 -3.61 23.17 -21.04
N ILE A 98 -4.16 21.97 -21.23
CA ILE A 98 -5.06 21.34 -20.25
C ILE A 98 -4.34 20.88 -18.97
N ASN A 99 -3.04 20.63 -19.04
CA ASN A 99 -2.24 20.13 -17.91
C ASN A 99 -2.03 21.21 -16.84
N LEU A 100 -2.24 22.49 -17.18
CA LEU A 100 -2.30 23.59 -16.22
C LEU A 100 -3.60 23.63 -15.42
N LEU A 101 -4.64 22.94 -15.88
CA LEU A 101 -5.98 22.97 -15.30
C LEU A 101 -6.36 21.66 -14.61
N GLN A 102 -5.60 20.59 -14.86
CA GLN A 102 -5.93 19.24 -14.41
C GLN A 102 -4.67 18.49 -13.97
N PRO A 103 -4.76 17.69 -12.90
CA PRO A 103 -3.67 16.80 -12.54
C PRO A 103 -3.44 15.74 -13.61
N GLN A 104 -2.23 15.21 -13.61
CA GLN A 104 -1.79 14.17 -14.52
C GLN A 104 -1.49 12.88 -13.72
N PRO A 105 -1.70 11.70 -14.33
CA PRO A 105 -1.36 10.43 -13.71
C PRO A 105 0.14 10.31 -13.44
N HIS A 106 0.47 9.59 -12.37
CA HIS A 106 1.81 9.15 -12.02
C HIS A 106 1.85 7.61 -12.06
N THR A 107 3.02 7.02 -12.28
CA THR A 107 3.19 5.56 -12.28
C THR A 107 2.83 4.93 -10.94
N ASP A 108 3.37 5.47 -9.84
CA ASP A 108 2.85 5.20 -8.49
C ASP A 108 1.40 5.72 -8.38
N PRO A 109 0.42 4.83 -8.18
CA PRO A 109 -0.99 5.20 -8.09
C PRO A 109 -1.32 6.04 -6.85
N THR A 110 -0.47 6.06 -5.83
CA THR A 110 -0.63 6.92 -4.64
C THR A 110 -0.20 8.36 -4.90
N MET A 111 0.33 8.66 -6.10
CA MET A 111 0.84 9.97 -6.49
C MET A 111 0.11 10.50 -7.72
N PHE A 112 0.23 11.80 -7.96
CA PHE A 112 -0.17 12.46 -9.20
C PHE A 112 0.72 13.66 -9.46
N TYR A 113 0.81 14.08 -10.72
CA TYR A 113 1.53 15.31 -11.07
C TYR A 113 0.58 16.51 -11.13
N LEU A 114 1.07 17.66 -10.71
CA LEU A 114 0.38 18.94 -10.85
C LEU A 114 1.32 20.00 -11.41
N CYS A 115 0.77 20.82 -12.32
CA CYS A 115 1.46 21.97 -12.86
C CYS A 115 1.19 23.22 -12.05
N THR A 116 2.25 23.89 -11.62
CA THR A 116 2.15 25.12 -10.82
C THR A 116 2.07 26.37 -11.70
N GLU A 117 2.74 26.37 -12.85
CA GLU A 117 2.73 27.44 -13.83
C GLU A 117 3.11 26.94 -15.24
N SER A 118 2.86 27.77 -16.26
CA SER A 118 3.12 27.40 -17.66
C SER A 118 4.62 27.25 -17.93
N GLY A 119 4.99 26.12 -18.55
CA GLY A 119 6.38 25.82 -18.91
C GLY A 119 7.28 25.38 -17.76
N ALA A 120 6.75 25.23 -16.54
CA ALA A 120 7.46 24.61 -15.43
C ALA A 120 7.45 23.08 -15.53
N ASP A 121 8.31 22.42 -14.74
CA ASP A 121 8.28 20.98 -14.59
C ASP A 121 7.08 20.57 -13.69
N PRO A 122 6.32 19.52 -14.07
CA PRO A 122 5.26 18.99 -13.23
C PRO A 122 5.78 18.49 -11.88
N VAL A 123 5.05 18.77 -10.80
CA VAL A 123 5.44 18.37 -9.44
C VAL A 123 4.61 17.16 -9.01
N ALA A 124 5.29 16.10 -8.56
CA ALA A 124 4.62 14.92 -8.00
C ALA A 124 4.11 15.23 -6.58
N LEU A 125 2.85 14.90 -6.31
CA LEU A 125 2.18 15.10 -5.03
C LEU A 125 1.44 13.81 -4.62
N PRO A 126 1.39 13.51 -3.32
CA PRO A 126 0.66 12.33 -2.84
C PRO A 126 -0.85 12.56 -2.83
N CYS A 127 -1.59 11.49 -3.08
CA CYS A 127 -2.98 11.37 -2.66
C CYS A 127 -3.08 11.34 -1.12
N PRO A 128 -4.25 11.69 -0.56
CA PRO A 128 -4.53 11.39 0.85
C PRO A 128 -4.38 9.90 1.16
N ASP A 129 -4.08 9.58 2.42
CA ASP A 129 -3.88 8.21 2.87
C ASP A 129 -5.02 7.26 2.44
N ASN A 130 -4.64 6.04 2.03
CA ASN A 130 -5.53 4.98 1.56
C ASN A 130 -6.35 5.35 0.30
N LYS A 131 -5.85 6.27 -0.52
CA LYS A 131 -6.44 6.61 -1.82
C LYS A 131 -5.42 6.51 -2.95
N ALA A 132 -5.94 6.28 -4.16
CA ALA A 132 -5.17 6.19 -5.39
C ALA A 132 -5.74 7.11 -6.47
N PHE A 133 -4.87 7.69 -7.30
CA PHE A 133 -5.22 8.62 -8.35
C PHE A 133 -5.73 7.91 -9.60
N ALA A 134 -6.84 8.41 -10.16
CA ALA A 134 -7.33 7.98 -11.47
C ALA A 134 -7.70 9.18 -12.36
N LYS A 135 -7.38 9.05 -13.65
CA LYS A 135 -7.78 9.91 -14.75
C LYS A 135 -8.23 9.05 -15.92
N GLN A 136 -9.49 8.62 -15.91
CA GLN A 136 -10.07 7.73 -16.94
C GLN A 136 -11.59 7.86 -16.95
N ASP A 137 -12.22 7.77 -18.13
CA ASP A 137 -13.68 7.69 -18.30
C ASP A 137 -14.49 8.78 -17.57
N GLY A 138 -13.94 10.00 -17.49
CA GLY A 138 -14.55 11.14 -16.83
C GLY A 138 -14.29 11.23 -15.31
N TYR A 139 -13.58 10.26 -14.73
CA TYR A 139 -13.05 10.34 -13.38
C TYR A 139 -11.71 11.09 -13.38
N LEU A 140 -11.52 11.96 -12.38
CA LEU A 140 -10.30 12.73 -12.18
C LEU A 140 -10.10 13.01 -10.68
N GLY A 141 -9.05 12.46 -10.09
CA GLY A 141 -8.68 12.72 -8.69
C GLY A 141 -8.28 11.47 -7.92
N CYS A 142 -8.16 11.60 -6.60
CA CYS A 142 -7.85 10.50 -5.69
C CYS A 142 -9.13 9.81 -5.19
N PHE A 143 -9.22 8.51 -5.35
CA PHE A 143 -10.37 7.68 -4.99
C PHE A 143 -9.97 6.61 -3.99
N ASP A 144 -10.92 6.12 -3.19
CA ASP A 144 -10.69 4.92 -2.38
C ASP A 144 -10.34 3.74 -3.29
N TRP A 145 -9.44 2.86 -2.83
CA TRP A 145 -8.89 1.77 -3.62
C TRP A 145 -9.94 0.90 -4.31
N ALA A 146 -11.03 0.54 -3.63
CA ALA A 146 -12.13 -0.22 -4.22
C ALA A 146 -12.78 0.49 -5.42
N MET A 147 -12.93 1.82 -5.37
CA MET A 147 -13.46 2.60 -6.48
C MET A 147 -12.41 2.78 -7.58
N TRP A 148 -11.17 3.06 -7.21
CA TRP A 148 -10.06 3.17 -8.14
C TRP A 148 -9.89 1.89 -8.97
N ARG A 149 -9.96 0.70 -8.35
CA ARG A 149 -9.88 -0.59 -9.05
C ARG A 149 -11.00 -0.77 -10.06
N LYS A 150 -12.21 -0.31 -9.76
CA LYS A 150 -13.34 -0.32 -10.70
C LYS A 150 -13.12 0.63 -11.88
N ILE A 151 -12.57 1.81 -11.64
CA ILE A 151 -12.25 2.78 -12.69
C ILE A 151 -11.17 2.19 -13.61
N ARG A 152 -10.12 1.62 -13.02
CA ARG A 152 -8.93 1.14 -13.74
C ARG A 152 -9.10 -0.25 -14.36
N GLY A 153 -10.05 -1.04 -13.86
CA GLY A 153 -10.21 -2.45 -14.26
C GLY A 153 -9.10 -3.35 -13.71
N CYS A 154 -8.58 -3.03 -12.52
CA CYS A 154 -7.53 -3.79 -11.84
C CYS A 154 -8.14 -4.69 -10.76
N ASP A 155 -8.40 -5.96 -11.06
CA ASP A 155 -8.94 -6.91 -10.09
C ASP A 155 -7.83 -7.33 -9.08
N PRO A 156 -8.08 -7.37 -7.76
CA PRO A 156 -7.11 -7.84 -6.77
C PRO A 156 -6.77 -9.34 -6.90
N LYS A 157 -7.51 -10.10 -7.72
CA LYS A 157 -7.29 -11.54 -7.98
C LYS A 157 -6.56 -11.83 -9.30
N GLU A 158 -6.12 -10.80 -10.02
CA GLU A 158 -5.32 -10.90 -11.25
C GLU A 158 -3.92 -10.31 -11.09
#